data_AF-S7W6N9-F1
#
_entry.id   AF-S7W6N9-F1
#
_cell.length_a   1.000
_cell.length_b   1.000
_cell.length_c   1.000
_cell.angle_alpha   90.00
_cell.angle_beta   90.00
_cell.angle_gamma   90.00
#
_symmetry.space_group_name_H-M   'P 1'
#
loop_
_entity.id
_entity.type
_entity.pdbx_description
1 polymer ?
#
loop_
_entity_poly.entity_id
_entity_poly.type
_entity_poly.pdbx_seq_one_letter_code
_entity_poly.pdbx_strand_id
1 'polypeptide(L)' 'MICMNAQSKRYCCSFCGKTTVKREVIGIWSCRFCGKKVSGGAYVPITNQQVEYKQVINRMKME' A
#
# COMPACT_ATOMS: atom_id res chain seq x y z
N MET A 1 -25.57 -9.64 10.81
CA MET A 1 -24.11 -9.65 10.61
C MET A 1 -23.79 -8.78 9.41
N ILE A 2 -23.52 -7.49 9.62
CA ILE A 2 -23.17 -6.58 8.52
C ILE A 2 -21.75 -6.94 8.09
N CYS A 3 -21.58 -7.45 6.87
CA CYS A 3 -20.27 -7.67 6.25
C CYS A 3 -19.54 -6.31 6.14
N MET A 4 -18.69 -6.01 7.11
CA MET A 4 -17.82 -4.84 7.10
C MET A 4 -16.75 -5.05 6.00
N ASN A 5 -17.09 -4.69 4.76
CA ASN A 5 -16.23 -4.86 3.60
C ASN A 5 -14.93 -4.05 3.79
N ALA A 6 -13.85 -4.74 4.15
CA ALA A 6 -12.48 -4.19 4.30
C ALA A 6 -11.98 -3.47 3.03
N GLN A 7 -12.68 -3.62 1.91
CA GLN A 7 -12.45 -2.98 0.62
C GLN A 7 -12.73 -1.46 0.63
N SER A 8 -13.47 -0.94 1.62
CA SER A 8 -13.81 0.48 1.72
C SER A 8 -12.73 1.36 2.38
N LYS A 9 -11.71 0.75 3.00
CA LYS A 9 -10.62 1.50 3.66
C LYS A 9 -9.77 2.24 2.63
N ARG A 10 -9.54 3.53 2.87
CA ARG A 10 -8.63 4.36 2.07
C ARG A 10 -7.30 4.53 2.81
N TYR A 11 -6.21 4.49 2.07
CA TYR A 11 -4.85 4.65 2.60
C TYR A 11 -4.17 5.89 2.02
N CYS A 12 -3.19 6.41 2.75
CA CYS A 12 -2.34 7.51 2.31
C CYS A 12 -1.44 7.07 1.16
N CYS A 13 -1.44 7.83 0.06
CA CYS A 13 -0.56 7.59 -1.07
C CYS A 13 0.83 8.14 -0.79
N SER A 14 1.86 7.29 -0.78
CA SER A 14 3.26 7.72 -0.63
C SER A 14 3.78 8.59 -1.78
N PHE A 15 3.05 8.69 -2.90
CA PHE A 15 3.47 9.49 -4.05
C PHE A 15 2.88 10.90 -4.06
N CYS A 16 1.61 11.05 -3.67
CA CYS A 16 0.91 12.34 -3.74
C CYS A 16 0.38 12.84 -2.39
N GLY A 17 0.64 12.11 -1.30
CA GLY A 17 0.24 12.47 0.07
C GLY A 17 -1.25 12.39 0.38
N LYS A 18 -2.11 12.06 -0.59
CA LYS A 18 -3.58 12.03 -0.39
C LYS A 18 -4.07 10.65 0.06
N THR A 19 -5.05 10.63 0.97
CA THR A 19 -5.71 9.41 1.47
C THR A 19 -6.77 8.89 0.50
N THR A 20 -6.33 8.48 -0.69
CA THR A 20 -7.20 8.05 -1.79
C THR A 20 -6.84 6.67 -2.36
N VAL A 21 -5.86 5.98 -1.76
CA VAL A 21 -5.45 4.64 -2.19
C VAL A 21 -6.52 3.63 -1.78
N LYS A 22 -6.95 2.79 -2.73
CA LYS A 22 -7.90 1.70 -2.52
C LYS A 22 -7.37 0.40 -3.13
N ARG A 23 -7.86 -0.73 -2.66
CA ARG A 23 -7.54 -2.04 -3.23
C ARG A 23 -8.33 -2.25 -4.52
N GLU A 24 -7.64 -2.58 -5.62
CA GLU A 24 -8.30 -2.99 -6.88
C GLU A 24 -8.56 -4.50 -6.86
N VAL A 25 -7.50 -5.28 -6.71
CA VAL A 25 -7.52 -6.74 -6.55
C VAL A 25 -6.56 -7.15 -5.43
N ILE A 26 -6.51 -8.44 -5.09
CA ILE A 26 -5.62 -8.93 -4.04
C ILE A 26 -4.17 -8.55 -4.38
N GLY A 27 -3.50 -7.85 -3.46
CA GLY A 27 -2.09 -7.43 -3.63
C GLY A 27 -1.86 -6.21 -4.52
N ILE A 28 -2.90 -5.67 -5.19
CA ILE A 28 -2.80 -4.48 -6.05
C ILE A 28 -3.64 -3.34 -5.49
N TRP A 29 -2.99 -2.19 -5.33
CA TRP A 29 -3.56 -0.98 -4.76
C TRP A 29 -3.44 0.17 -5.75
N SER A 30 -4.47 0.98 -5.91
CA SER A 30 -4.43 2.14 -6.80
C SER A 30 -4.83 3.42 -6.09
N CYS A 31 -4.11 4.49 -6.38
CA CYS A 31 -4.46 5.84 -5.98
C CYS A 31 -5.40 6.45 -7.01
N ARG A 32 -6.61 6.81 -6.60
CA ARG A 32 -7.55 7.49 -7.50
C ARG A 32 -7.12 8.90 -7.90
N PHE A 33 -6.31 9.58 -7.09
CA PHE A 33 -5.89 10.94 -7.38
C PHE A 33 -4.72 11.00 -8.37
N CYS A 34 -3.64 10.28 -8.11
CA CYS A 34 -2.44 10.30 -8.97
C CYS A 34 -2.40 9.17 -10.01
N GLY A 35 -3.39 8.28 -10.03
CA GLY A 35 -3.48 7.17 -10.97
C GLY A 35 -2.46 6.04 -10.75
N LYS A 36 -1.53 6.19 -9.81
CA LYS A 36 -0.47 5.20 -9.57
C LYS A 36 -1.03 3.91 -8.98
N LYS A 37 -0.62 2.78 -9.57
CA LYS A 37 -0.85 1.43 -9.06
C LYS A 37 0.41 0.92 -8.39
N VAL A 38 0.24 0.24 -7.26
CA VAL A 38 1.33 -0.28 -6.43
C VAL A 38 1.01 -1.70 -6.01
N SER A 39 2.05 -2.53 -5.94
CA SER A 39 1.98 -3.82 -5.28
C SER A 39 2.10 -3.63 -3.76
N GLY A 40 1.38 -4.46 -3.01
CA GLY A 40 1.38 -4.46 -1.56
C GLY A 40 0.83 -5.76 -1.01
N GLY A 41 0.50 -5.77 0.29
CA GLY A 41 -0.12 -6.93 0.92
C GLY A 41 -1.54 -7.21 0.41
N ALA A 42 -2.03 -8.42 0.67
CA ALA A 42 -3.37 -8.86 0.27
C ALA A 42 -4.51 -8.00 0.89
N TYR A 43 -4.32 -7.58 2.14
CA TYR A 43 -5.33 -6.87 2.94
C TYR A 43 -4.90 -5.47 3.39
N VAL A 44 -3.60 -5.18 3.38
CA VAL A 44 -3.03 -3.88 3.71
C VAL A 44 -2.00 -3.48 2.62
N PRO A 45 -1.90 -2.21 2.22
CA PRO A 45 -1.01 -1.79 1.12
C PRO A 45 0.46 -1.91 1.48
N ILE A 46 0.81 -1.89 2.77
CA ILE A 46 2.19 -2.04 3.26
C ILE A 46 2.13 -3.03 4.41
N THR A 47 2.92 -4.11 4.31
CA THR A 47 3.11 -5.08 5.38
C THR A 47 4.38 -4.75 6.17
N ASN A 48 4.47 -5.21 7.42
CA ASN A 48 5.64 -4.98 8.27
C ASN A 48 6.93 -5.55 7.65
N GLN A 49 6.84 -6.73 7.05
CA GLN A 49 7.96 -7.37 6.33
C GLN A 49 8.46 -6.47 5.18
N GLN A 50 7.56 -5.85 4.41
CA GLN A 50 7.95 -4.93 3.34
C GLN A 50 8.71 -3.71 3.89
N VAL A 51 8.35 -3.22 5.08
CA VAL A 51 9.06 -2.11 5.72
C VAL A 51 10.45 -2.55 6.16
N GLU A 52 10.58 -3.73 6.77
CA GLU A 52 11.85 -4.31 7.20
C GLU A 52 12.80 -4.54 6.02
N TYR A 53 12.34 -5.17 4.93
CA TYR A 53 13.15 -5.34 3.72
C TYR A 53 13.64 -4.02 3.14
N LYS A 54 12.79 -2.98 3.15
CA LYS A 54 13.21 -1.65 2.70
C LYS A 54 14.34 -1.08 3.57
N GLN A 55 14.32 -1.29 4.88
CA GLN A 55 15.40 -0.86 5.77
C GLN A 55 16.71 -1.59 5.47
N VAL A 56 16.64 -2.92 5.27
CA VAL A 56 17.81 -3.74 4.91
C VAL A 56 18.40 -3.31 3.56
N ILE A 57 17.56 -3.19 2.53
CA ILE A 57 17.99 -2.75 1.19
C ILE A 57 18.61 -1.34 1.24
N ASN A 58 18.02 -0.43 2.01
CA ASN A 58 18.55 0.92 2.13
C ASN A 58 19.91 0.94 2.84
N ARG A 59 20.17 0.01 3.77
CA ARG A 59 21.49 -0.16 4.39
C ARG A 59 22.50 -0.69 3.37
N MET A 60 22.13 -1.71 2.61
CA MET A 60 23.01 -2.30 1.58
C MET A 60 23.41 -1.31 0.48
N LYS A 61 22.53 -0.35 0.13
CA LYS A 61 22.83 0.68 -0.87
C LYS A 61 23.87 1.72 -0.43
N MET A 62 24.24 1.74 0.85
CA MET A 62 25.23 2.66 1.39
C MET A 62 26.64 2.06 1.43
N GLU A 63 26.79 0.78 1.06
CA GLU A 63 28.06 0.13 0.74
C GLU A 63 28.44 0.40 -0.72
#